data_AF-A0A3D0PSW8-F1
#
_entry.id   AF-A0A3D0PSW8-F1
#
_cell.length_a   1.000
_cell.length_b   1.000
_cell.length_c   1.000
_cell.angle_alpha   90.00
_cell.angle_beta   90.00
_cell.angle_gamma   90.00
#
_symmetry.space_group_name_H-M   'P 1'
#
loop_
_entity.id
_entity.type
_entity.pdbx_description
1 polymer ?
#
loop_
_entity_poly.entity_id
_entity_poly.type
_entity_poly.pdbx_seq_one_letter_code
_entity_poly.pdbx_strand_id
1 'polypeptide(L)' 'NQVKHRFFVRVEGSSDSIKGKVKDLFGDIEEVTMDHAGNEYAFLTSLLEEQEMKNIREKLPEIRNMIRVRF' A
#
# COMPACT_ATOMS: atom_id res chain seq x y z
N ASN A 1 -11.46 5.53 20.28
CA ASN A 1 -11.47 4.38 19.33
C ASN A 1 -10.68 4.75 18.08
N GLN A 2 -9.41 4.38 18.01
CA GLN A 2 -8.68 4.38 16.74
C GLN A 2 -9.07 3.09 16.00
N VAL A 3 -9.88 3.22 14.95
CA VAL A 3 -10.29 2.07 14.14
C VAL A 3 -9.16 1.77 13.18
N LYS A 4 -8.57 0.59 13.32
CA LYS A 4 -7.52 0.10 12.41
C LYS A 4 -8.15 -0.70 11.29
N HIS A 5 -7.72 -0.44 10.06
CA HIS A 5 -8.22 -1.09 8.85
C HIS A 5 -7.05 -1.67 8.06
N ARG A 6 -7.33 -2.71 7.28
CA ARG A 6 -6.40 -3.16 6.24
C ARG A 6 -6.71 -2.41 4.96
N PHE A 7 -5.68 -2.04 4.22
CA PHE A 7 -5.82 -1.34 2.96
C PHE A 7 -5.18 -2.17 1.86
N PHE A 8 -5.89 -2.31 0.75
CA PHE A 8 -5.31 -2.80 -0.49
C PHE A 8 -4.82 -1.59 -1.28
N VAL A 9 -3.51 -1.52 -1.53
CA VAL A 9 -2.85 -0.38 -2.14
C VAL A 9 -2.25 -0.79 -3.47
N ARG A 10 -2.46 0.04 -4.49
CA ARG A 10 -1.86 -0.07 -5.81
C ARG A 10 -1.00 1.13 -6.08
N VAL A 11 0.23 0.88 -6.51
CA VAL A 11 1.25 1.86 -6.84
C VAL A 11 1.63 1.69 -8.30
N GLU A 12 1.76 2.80 -9.01
CA GLU A 12 2.27 2.82 -10.37
C GLU A 12 3.80 2.68 -10.34
N GLY A 13 4.33 1.67 -11.04
CA GLY A 13 5.74 1.31 -10.99
C GLY A 13 6.00 0.16 -10.02
N SER A 14 6.63 -0.91 -10.52
CA SER A 14 7.05 -2.07 -9.71
C SER A 14 8.58 -2.13 -9.55
N SER A 15 9.22 -0.96 -9.61
CA SER A 15 10.67 -0.84 -9.43
C SER A 15 11.09 -1.23 -8.01
N ASP A 16 12.26 -1.86 -7.87
CA ASP A 16 12.84 -2.22 -6.57
C ASP A 16 12.90 -1.03 -5.58
N SER A 17 13.13 0.17 -6.10
CA SER A 17 13.14 1.41 -5.30
C SER A 17 11.77 1.71 -4.67
N ILE A 18 10.67 1.46 -5.39
CA ILE A 18 9.31 1.64 -4.87
C ILE A 18 9.00 0.56 -3.85
N LYS A 19 9.33 -0.70 -4.13
CA LYS A 19 9.13 -1.80 -3.17
C LYS A 19 9.88 -1.56 -1.87
N GLY A 20 11.12 -1.07 -1.94
CA GLY A 20 11.91 -0.66 -0.78
C GLY A 20 11.23 0.43 0.03
N LYS A 21 10.77 1.52 -0.62
CA LYS A 21 10.02 2.60 0.05
C LYS A 21 8.72 2.11 0.67
N VAL A 22 7.96 1.26 -0.02
CA VAL A 22 6.71 0.70 0.49
C VAL A 22 7.01 -0.10 1.76
N LYS A 23 8.00 -0.98 1.74
CA LYS A 23 8.36 -1.79 2.90
C LYS A 23 8.87 -0.93 4.07
N ASP A 24 9.58 0.16 3.79
CA ASP A 24 10.02 1.12 4.82
C ASP A 24 8.84 1.91 5.43
N LEU A 25 7.89 2.36 4.60
CA LEU A 25 6.75 3.17 5.03
C LEU A 25 5.65 2.35 5.71
N PHE A 26 5.36 1.16 5.20
CA PHE A 26 4.26 0.31 5.68
C PHE A 26 4.73 -0.80 6.61
N GLY A 27 6.01 -1.16 6.61
CA GLY A 27 6.56 -2.28 7.37
C GLY A 27 6.10 -3.62 6.80
N ASP A 28 5.33 -4.36 7.61
CA ASP A 28 4.74 -5.65 7.23
C ASP A 28 3.59 -5.46 6.23
N ILE A 29 3.86 -5.86 4.99
CA ILE A 29 2.93 -5.89 3.87
C ILE A 29 2.81 -7.28 3.28
N GLU A 30 1.62 -7.61 2.78
CA GLU A 30 1.39 -8.80 1.95
C GLU A 30 1.43 -8.40 0.48
N GLU A 31 2.48 -8.78 -0.23
CA GLU A 31 2.61 -8.50 -1.65
C GLU A 31 1.58 -9.32 -2.44
N VAL A 32 0.82 -8.64 -3.31
CA VAL A 32 -0.19 -9.28 -4.15
C VAL A 32 0.35 -9.35 -5.57
N THR A 33 0.75 -10.55 -5.98
CA THR A 33 1.17 -10.79 -7.36
C THR A 33 -0.06 -10.84 -8.25
N MET A 34 -0.15 -9.93 -9.21
CA MET A 34 -1.22 -9.90 -10.21
C MET A 34 -0.64 -10.26 -11.57
N ASP A 35 -1.08 -11.39 -12.12
CA ASP A 35 -0.60 -11.97 -13.39
C ASP A 35 -0.69 -11.02 -14.59
N HIS A 36 -1.54 -9.98 -14.53
CA HIS A 36 -1.75 -9.01 -15.61
C HIS A 36 -1.51 -7.55 -15.18
N ALA A 37 -0.86 -7.31 -14.04
CA ALA A 37 -0.66 -5.95 -13.53
C ALA A 37 0.44 -5.15 -14.27
N GLY A 38 1.12 -5.71 -15.26
CA GLY A 38 2.14 -5.00 -16.02
C GLY A 38 3.24 -4.42 -15.11
N ASN A 39 3.42 -3.09 -15.14
CA ASN A 39 4.38 -2.36 -14.31
C ASN A 39 3.75 -1.77 -13.04
N GLU A 40 2.65 -2.32 -12.55
CA GLU A 40 2.01 -1.89 -11.30
C GLU A 40 2.40 -2.79 -10.13
N TYR A 41 2.44 -2.21 -8.94
CA TYR A 41 2.72 -2.91 -7.69
C TYR A 41 1.51 -2.87 -6.78
N ALA A 42 1.03 -4.05 -6.36
CA ALA A 42 -0.13 -4.19 -5.49
C ALA A 42 0.27 -4.93 -4.22
N PHE A 43 -0.22 -4.44 -3.08
CA PHE A 43 0.03 -5.04 -1.78
C PHE A 43 -1.10 -4.74 -0.81
N LEU A 44 -1.22 -5.59 0.20
CA LEU A 44 -2.14 -5.43 1.30
C LEU A 44 -1.38 -4.99 2.55
N THR A 45 -1.85 -3.94 3.19
CA THR A 45 -1.24 -3.44 4.42
C THR A 45 -1.73 -4.21 5.63
N SER A 46 -0.90 -4.27 6.66
CA SER A 46 -1.34 -4.61 8.01
C SER A 46 -2.37 -3.61 8.55
N LEU A 47 -2.92 -3.90 9.73
CA LEU A 47 -3.89 -3.05 10.42
C LEU A 47 -3.30 -1.65 10.70
N LEU A 48 -3.68 -0.68 9.87
CA LEU A 48 -3.23 0.70 9.91
C LEU A 48 -4.38 1.64 10.24
N GLU A 49 -4.02 2.75 10.88
CA GLU A 49 -4.96 3.84 11.14
C GLU A 49 -5.12 4.72 9.91
N GLU A 50 -6.26 5.38 9.78
CA GLU A 50 -6.50 6.30 8.65
C GLU A 50 -5.49 7.44 8.59
N GLN A 51 -5.01 7.90 9.76
CA GLN A 51 -4.02 8.98 9.83
C GLN A 51 -2.66 8.55 9.28
N GLU A 52 -2.19 7.36 9.68
CA GLU A 52 -0.96 6.78 9.15
C GLU A 52 -1.05 6.57 7.64
N MET A 53 -2.20 6.05 7.17
CA MET A 53 -2.43 5.86 5.75
C MET A 53 -2.41 7.19 4.97
N LYS A 54 -2.95 8.27 5.54
CA LYS A 54 -2.85 9.61 4.95
C LYS A 54 -1.40 10.10 4.88
N ASN A 55 -0.64 9.97 5.97
CA ASN A 55 0.77 10.38 6.01
C ASN A 55 1.59 9.64 4.95
N ILE A 56 1.38 8.34 4.80
CA ILE A 56 2.08 7.52 3.81
C ILE A 56 1.70 7.94 2.39
N ARG A 57 0.42 8.25 2.14
CA ARG A 57 -0.05 8.76 0.85
C ARG A 57 0.61 10.08 0.47
N GLU A 58 0.88 10.96 1.42
CA GLU A 58 1.60 12.21 1.16
C GLU A 58 3.08 11.97 0.82
N LYS A 59 3.69 10.91 1.39
CA LYS A 59 5.08 10.52 1.12
C LYS A 59 5.24 9.70 -0.17
N LEU A 60 4.18 9.02 -0.62
CA LEU A 60 4.18 8.13 -1.78
C LEU A 60 3.11 8.56 -2.80
N PRO A 61 3.36 9.61 -3.60
CA PRO A 61 2.42 10.09 -4.62
C PRO A 61 2.21 9.09 -5.77
N GLU A 62 3.05 8.06 -5.85
CA GLU A 62 2.98 6.97 -6.81
C GLU A 62 1.77 6.04 -6.55
N ILE A 63 1.09 6.17 -5.40
CA ILE A 63 -0.13 5.43 -5.09
C ILE A 63 -1.25 5.81 -6.06
N ARG A 64 -1.60 4.88 -6.94
CA ARG A 64 -2.72 4.98 -7.89
C ARG A 64 -4.06 4.78 -7.22
N ASN A 65 -4.17 3.75 -6.38
CA ASN A 65 -5.44 3.38 -5.77
C ASN A 65 -5.25 2.82 -4.37
N MET A 66 -6.25 3.04 -3.53
CA MET A 66 -6.31 2.52 -2.17
C MET A 66 -7.74 2.13 -1.84
N ILE A 67 -7.93 0.86 -1.48
CA ILE A 67 -9.23 0.30 -1.13
C ILE A 67 -9.20 -0.13 0.33
N ARG A 68 -10.18 0.32 1.11
CA ARG A 68 -10.39 -0.18 2.48
C ARG A 68 -10.95 -1.58 2.41
N VAL A 69 -10.23 -2.54 2.97
CA VAL A 69 -10.70 -3.91 3.10
C VAL A 69 -11.52 -3.99 4.40
N ARG A 70 -12.78 -4.37 4.27
CA ARG A 70 -13.67 -4.68 5.40
C ARG A 70 -13.92 -6.18 5.38
N PHE A 71 -13.65 -6.84 6.49
CA PHE A 71 -14.08 -8.22 6.74
C PHE A 71 -15.34 -8.19 7.59
#